data_AF-A0A0B6YBJ6-F1
#
_entry.id   AF-A0A0B6YBJ6-F1
#
_cell.length_a   1.000
_cell.length_b   1.000
_cell.length_c   1.000
_cell.angle_alpha   90.00
_cell.angle_beta   90.00
_cell.angle_gamma   90.00
#
_symmetry.space_group_name_H-M   'P 1'
#
loop_
_entity.id
_entity.type
_entity.pdbx_description
1 polymer ?
#
loop_
_entity_poly.entity_id
_entity_poly.type
_entity_poly.pdbx_seq_one_letter_code
_entity_poly.pdbx_strand_id
1 'polypeptide(L)'
;EICDVTYVEMSKNRFVISVGWDRHINIYYDTISDSNIFHIQHPTPYWHDDIRDGHKEDILTVAECFPNLLATASYDGEVIVWNLVSGHIFCHLNSPAPPG
;
A
#
# COMPACT_ATOMS: atom_id res chain seq x y z
N GLU A 1 0.91 -14.42 3.69
CA GLU A 1 0.64 -13.82 5.01
C GLU A 1 0.49 -12.31 4.86
N ILE A 2 -0.41 -11.67 5.63
CA ILE A 2 -0.46 -10.20 5.72
C ILE A 2 0.56 -9.80 6.77
N CYS A 3 1.48 -8.90 6.41
CA CYS A 3 2.54 -8.46 7.30
C CYS A 3 2.17 -7.16 8.04
N ASP A 4 1.38 -6.29 7.40
CA ASP A 4 0.99 -5.01 7.98
C ASP A 4 -0.35 -4.51 7.42
N VAL A 5 -1.04 -3.68 8.20
CA VAL A 5 -2.33 -3.07 7.85
C VAL A 5 -2.43 -1.67 8.44
N THR A 6 -2.92 -0.72 7.65
CA THR A 6 -3.16 0.65 8.09
C THR A 6 -4.54 1.15 7.66
N TYR A 7 -5.06 2.13 8.40
CA TYR A 7 -6.30 2.83 8.08
C TYR A 7 -5.99 4.27 7.71
N VAL A 8 -6.43 4.68 6.52
CA VAL A 8 -6.14 6.01 5.96
C VAL A 8 -7.44 6.78 5.78
N GLU A 9 -7.51 7.99 6.33
CA GLU A 9 -8.60 8.94 6.10
C GLU A 9 -8.09 10.16 5.33
N MET A 10 -8.44 10.22 4.04
CA MET A 10 -8.07 11.32 3.16
C MET A 10 -9.32 12.10 2.77
N SER A 11 -9.50 13.27 3.38
CA SER A 11 -10.70 14.10 3.24
C SER A 11 -11.97 13.36 3.66
N LYS A 12 -12.84 12.95 2.71
CA LYS A 12 -14.06 12.16 2.98
C LYS A 12 -13.90 10.68 2.67
N ASN A 13 -12.76 10.29 2.11
CA ASN A 13 -12.51 8.92 1.72
C ASN A 13 -11.75 8.20 2.82
N ARG A 14 -12.17 6.97 3.10
CA ARG A 14 -11.60 6.11 4.13
C ARG A 14 -11.23 4.78 3.50
N PHE A 15 -10.06 4.27 3.87
CA PHE A 15 -9.53 3.06 3.30
C PHE A 15 -8.87 2.20 4.37
N VAL A 16 -9.03 0.89 4.24
CA VAL A 16 -8.14 -0.08 4.87
C VAL A 16 -7.10 -0.48 3.83
N ILE A 17 -5.82 -0.44 4.18
CA ILE A 17 -4.72 -0.83 3.30
C ILE A 17 -3.97 -1.98 3.96
N SER A 18 -3.75 -3.08 3.26
CA SER A 18 -2.95 -4.20 3.73
C SER A 18 -1.84 -4.58 2.76
N VAL A 19 -0.72 -5.04 3.28
CA VAL A 19 0.45 -5.47 2.50
C VAL A 19 1.00 -6.80 3.01
N GLY A 20 1.72 -7.54 2.17
CA GLY A 20 2.31 -8.81 2.57
C GLY A 20 2.97 -9.59 1.42
N TRP A 21 2.84 -10.92 1.52
CA TRP A 21 3.44 -11.92 0.63
C TRP A 21 3.06 -11.84 -0.86
N ASP A 22 1.95 -11.17 -1.19
CA ASP A 22 1.52 -11.01 -2.58
C ASP A 22 2.26 -9.88 -3.28
N ARG A 23 3.05 -9.09 -2.54
CA ARG A 23 3.91 -8.01 -3.01
C ARG A 23 3.13 -6.84 -3.61
N HIS A 24 1.84 -6.76 -3.28
CA HIS A 24 0.92 -5.74 -3.78
C HIS A 24 0.31 -4.91 -2.66
N ILE A 25 -0.12 -3.71 -3.01
CA ILE A 25 -0.85 -2.82 -2.12
C ILE A 25 -2.34 -3.13 -2.26
N ASN A 26 -2.93 -3.77 -1.25
CA ASN A 26 -4.34 -4.09 -1.25
C ASN A 26 -5.14 -2.98 -0.56
N ILE A 27 -6.01 -2.30 -1.31
CA ILE A 27 -6.81 -1.17 -0.81
C ILE A 27 -8.28 -1.55 -0.78
N TYR A 28 -8.94 -1.32 0.35
CA TYR A 28 -10.37 -1.59 0.54
C TYR A 28 -11.08 -0.30 0.94
N TYR A 29 -12.19 0.02 0.28
CA TYR A 29 -12.97 1.21 0.60
C TYR A 29 -13.81 1.00 1.86
N ASP A 30 -13.60 1.84 2.87
CA ASP A 30 -14.49 1.92 4.03
C ASP A 30 -15.64 2.89 3.72
N THR A 31 -16.62 2.40 2.95
CA THR A 31 -17.87 3.12 2.71
C THR A 31 -18.91 2.71 3.73
N ILE A 32 -19.26 3.64 4.62
CA ILE A 32 -20.35 3.48 5.57
C ILE A 32 -21.66 3.53 4.79
N SER A 33 -22.14 2.38 4.37
CA SER A 33 -23.53 2.18 3.96
C SER A 33 -24.07 0.98 4.74
N ASP A 34 -25.28 1.10 5.28
CA ASP A 34 -25.95 0.03 6.04
C ASP A 34 -26.12 -1.27 5.20
N SER A 35 -25.95 -1.18 3.88
CA SER A 35 -25.91 -2.31 2.95
C SER A 35 -24.62 -3.13 2.97
N ASN A 36 -23.53 -2.66 3.60
CA ASN A 36 -22.24 -3.37 3.64
C ASN A 36 -22.08 -4.30 4.85
N ILE A 37 -23.08 -4.36 5.74
CA ILE A 37 -23.05 -5.24 6.91
C ILE A 37 -23.16 -6.69 6.39
N PHE A 38 -22.16 -7.53 6.70
CA PHE A 38 -22.02 -8.95 6.31
C PHE A 38 -21.50 -9.27 4.90
N HIS A 39 -20.99 -8.30 4.13
CA HIS A 39 -20.39 -8.57 2.81
C HIS A 39 -18.87 -8.74 2.86
N ILE A 40 -18.35 -9.76 2.18
CA ILE A 40 -16.92 -9.91 1.90
C ILE A 40 -16.53 -8.82 0.90
N GLN A 41 -15.59 -7.96 1.29
CA GLN A 41 -15.01 -6.95 0.39
C GLN A 41 -13.75 -7.49 -0.28
N HIS A 42 -13.54 -7.06 -1.52
CA HIS A 42 -12.34 -7.36 -2.30
C HIS A 42 -11.50 -6.08 -2.45
N PRO A 43 -10.18 -6.20 -2.61
CA PRO A 43 -9.34 -5.04 -2.86
C PRO A 43 -9.74 -4.38 -4.18
N THR A 44 -9.51 -3.08 -4.27
CA THR A 44 -9.61 -2.35 -5.54
C THR A 44 -8.59 -2.91 -6.54
N PRO A 45 -8.78 -2.68 -7.85
CA PRO A 45 -7.76 -3.00 -8.83
C PRO A 45 -6.41 -2.39 -8.44
N TYR A 46 -5.33 -3.15 -8.61
CA TYR A 46 -3.97 -2.67 -8.34
C TYR A 46 -3.64 -1.48 -9.24
N TRP A 47 -2.77 -0.61 -8.73
CA TRP A 47 -2.26 0.50 -9.53
C TRP A 47 -1.40 -0.01 -10.68
N HIS A 48 -1.42 0.71 -11.80
CA HIS A 48 -0.65 0.33 -12.99
C HIS A 48 0.87 0.29 -12.70
N ASP A 49 1.35 1.24 -11.91
CA ASP A 49 2.76 1.28 -11.52
C ASP A 49 3.12 0.20 -10.49
N ASP A 50 2.18 -0.22 -9.63
CA ASP A 50 2.39 -1.36 -8.71
C ASP A 50 2.60 -2.66 -9.50
N ILE A 51 1.79 -2.89 -10.53
CA ILE A 51 1.92 -4.06 -11.42
C ILE A 51 3.24 -4.02 -12.20
N ARG A 52 3.62 -2.84 -12.72
CA ARG A 52 4.76 -2.72 -13.64
C ARG A 52 6.10 -2.64 -12.90
N ASP A 53 6.15 -1.85 -11.84
CA ASP A 53 7.39 -1.41 -11.18
C ASP A 53 7.27 -1.39 -9.66
N GLY A 54 6.31 -2.13 -9.08
CA GLY A 54 6.23 -2.34 -7.64
C GLY A 54 7.25 -3.33 -7.10
N HIS A 55 7.10 -3.65 -5.82
CA HIS A 55 7.98 -4.49 -5.03
C HIS A 55 8.19 -5.88 -5.65
N LYS A 56 9.42 -6.41 -5.53
CA LYS A 56 9.78 -7.74 -6.07
C LYS A 56 9.75 -8.84 -5.02
N GLU A 57 9.86 -8.46 -3.76
CA GLU A 57 9.80 -9.33 -2.58
C GLU A 57 8.64 -8.94 -1.65
N ASP A 58 8.38 -9.77 -0.63
CA ASP A 58 7.31 -9.58 0.34
C ASP A 58 7.35 -8.17 0.95
N ILE A 59 6.20 -7.49 0.95
CA ILE A 59 6.07 -6.18 1.60
C ILE A 59 5.84 -6.41 3.09
N LEU A 60 6.76 -5.92 3.91
CA LEU A 60 6.76 -6.16 5.35
C LEU A 60 6.03 -5.09 6.15
N THR A 61 5.93 -3.87 5.62
CA THR A 61 5.28 -2.75 6.33
C THR A 61 4.74 -1.68 5.39
N VAL A 62 3.76 -0.93 5.87
CA VAL A 62 3.14 0.22 5.21
C VAL A 62 2.98 1.39 6.18
N ALA A 63 3.31 2.60 5.73
CA ALA A 63 3.14 3.83 6.50
C ALA A 63 2.48 4.92 5.66
N GLU A 64 1.50 5.61 6.24
CA GLU A 64 0.91 6.81 5.64
C GLU A 64 1.83 8.01 5.88
N CYS A 65 2.03 8.83 4.84
CA CYS A 65 2.73 10.09 4.92
C CYS A 65 1.81 11.21 4.40
N PHE A 66 1.40 12.09 5.30
CA PHE A 66 0.51 13.22 4.97
C PHE A 66 1.16 14.12 3.90
N PRO A 67 0.39 14.65 2.91
CA PRO A 67 -1.08 14.57 2.79
C PRO A 67 -1.63 13.41 1.97
N ASN A 68 -0.83 12.77 1.13
CA ASN A 68 -1.33 11.81 0.14
C ASN A 68 -0.26 10.81 -0.32
N LEU A 69 0.78 10.61 0.50
CA LEU A 69 1.83 9.66 0.21
C LEU A 69 1.64 8.39 1.05
N LEU A 70 2.06 7.27 0.49
CA LEU A 70 2.18 6.00 1.17
C LEU A 70 3.61 5.51 1.00
N ALA A 71 4.23 5.00 2.05
CA ALA A 71 5.50 4.31 1.96
C ALA A 71 5.29 2.83 2.25
N THR A 72 5.87 1.96 1.43
CA THR A 72 5.90 0.51 1.68
C THR A 72 7.34 0.03 1.66
N ALA A 73 7.70 -0.90 2.55
CA ALA A 73 9.04 -1.47 2.61
C ALA A 73 9.00 -3.00 2.47
N SER A 74 9.91 -3.54 1.67
CA SER A 74 10.00 -4.96 1.35
C SER A 74 11.15 -5.66 2.08
N TYR A 75 11.13 -6.99 2.03
CA TYR A 75 12.13 -7.86 2.64
C TYR A 75 13.57 -7.63 2.14
N ASP A 76 13.74 -7.23 0.88
CA ASP A 76 15.04 -6.90 0.29
C ASP A 76 15.56 -5.51 0.68
N GLY A 77 14.80 -4.75 1.48
CA GLY A 77 15.18 -3.44 1.97
C GLY A 77 14.90 -2.28 1.00
N GLU A 78 14.18 -2.54 -0.10
CA GLU A 78 13.59 -1.50 -0.93
C GLU A 78 12.42 -0.82 -0.20
N VAL A 79 12.32 0.50 -0.36
CA VAL A 79 11.16 1.27 0.06
C VAL A 79 10.62 1.99 -1.16
N ILE A 80 9.32 1.88 -1.42
CA ILE A 80 8.66 2.61 -2.50
C ILE A 80 7.71 3.62 -1.88
N VAL A 81 7.80 4.86 -2.36
CA VAL A 81 6.89 5.95 -2.01
C VAL A 81 5.88 6.10 -3.14
N TRP A 82 4.59 6.11 -2.80
CA TRP A 82 3.47 6.13 -3.72
C TRP A 82 2.61 7.36 -3.48
N ASN A 83 1.96 7.86 -4.52
CA ASN A 83 0.90 8.85 -4.38
C ASN A 83 -0.47 8.14 -4.30
N LEU A 84 -1.12 8.18 -3.14
CA LEU A 84 -2.40 7.51 -2.86
C LEU A 84 -3.56 7.96 -3.76
N VAL A 85 -3.50 9.17 -4.31
CA VAL A 85 -4.56 9.70 -5.18
C VAL A 85 -4.43 9.17 -6.60
N SER A 86 -3.21 9.20 -7.14
CA SER A 86 -2.94 8.83 -8.54
C SER A 86 -2.54 7.36 -8.73
N GLY A 87 -2.07 6.71 -7.66
CA GLY A 87 -1.46 5.38 -7.70
C GLY A 87 -0.07 5.33 -8.33
N HIS A 88 0.52 6.48 -8.65
CA HIS A 88 1.87 6.55 -9.22
C HIS A 88 2.96 6.36 -8.17
N ILE A 89 4.05 5.75 -8.59
CA ILE A 89 5.29 5.73 -7.82
C ILE A 89 5.89 7.15 -7.82
N PHE A 90 6.17 7.65 -6.63
CA PHE A 90 6.91 8.90 -6.43
C PHE A 90 8.42 8.64 -6.51
N CYS A 91 8.93 7.63 -5.78
CA CYS A 91 10.32 7.19 -5.89
C CYS A 91 10.56 5.82 -5.24
N HIS A 92 11.71 5.23 -5.57
CA HIS A 92 12.32 4.09 -4.88
C HIS A 92 13.46 4.59 -3.99
N LEU A 93 13.52 4.10 -2.76
CA LEU A 93 14.59 4.36 -1.80
C LEU A 93 15.23 3.02 -1.46
N ASN A 94 16.50 2.87 -1.85
CA ASN A 94 17.25 1.66 -1.58
C ASN A 94 18.11 1.84 -0.34
N SER A 95 18.12 0.82 0.53
CA SER A 95 19.08 0.75 1.61
C SER A 95 20.50 0.75 1.03
N PRO A 96 21.44 1.53 1.60
CA PRO A 96 22.83 1.48 1.16
C PRO A 96 23.37 0.07 1.36
N ALA A 97 24.13 -0.43 0.38
CA ALA A 97 24.84 -1.69 0.55
C ALA A 97 25.75 -1.59 1.79
N PRO A 98 25.86 -2.66 2.60
CA PRO A 98 26.81 -2.68 3.71
C PRO A 98 28.20 -2.30 3.21
N PRO A 99 28.98 -1.50 3.97
CA PRO A 99 30.38 -1.30 3.63
C PRO A 99 31.08 -2.66 3.58
N GLY A 100 31.72 -2.94 2.44
CA GLY A 100 32.51 -4.14 2.23
C GLY A 100 33.87 -4.11 2.94
#